data_AF-A0A2A3XTR7-F1
#
_entry.id   AF-A0A2A3XTR7-F1
#
_cell.length_a   1.000
_cell.length_b   1.000
_cell.length_c   1.000
_cell.angle_alpha   90.00
_cell.angle_beta   90.00
_cell.angle_gamma   90.00
#
_symmetry.space_group_name_H-M   'P 1'
#
loop_
_entity.id
_entity.type
_entity.pdbx_description
1 polymer ?
#
loop_
_entity_poly.entity_id
_entity_poly.type
_entity_poly.pdbx_seq_one_letter_code
_entity_poly.pdbx_strand_id
1 'polypeptide(L)'
;MKPFFQAGWTISDIQHALDWRTTPGLHGRESWGPLPQHDRENQSYIDHCRGLRAAILHRLNLWRTTTGEIMLSKSQRAAAESTQARAAARAAAQRHATRAAQRPAHQSAAATGAAMARAALAEARRRNHN
;
A
#
# COMPACT_ATOMS: atom_id res chain seq x y z
N MET A 1 -8.87 17.38 -17.33
CA MET A 1 -7.68 16.50 -17.43
C MET A 1 -6.39 17.16 -16.97
N LYS A 2 -6.02 18.37 -17.42
CA LYS A 2 -4.81 19.10 -16.97
C LYS A 2 -4.48 19.02 -15.45
N PRO A 3 -5.43 19.20 -14.52
CA PRO A 3 -5.10 19.13 -13.09
C PRO A 3 -4.69 17.72 -12.62
N PHE A 4 -5.18 16.65 -13.25
CA PHE A 4 -4.78 15.28 -12.90
C PHE A 4 -3.33 14.99 -13.30
N PHE A 5 -2.92 15.41 -14.49
CA PHE A 5 -1.52 15.31 -14.90
C PHE A 5 -0.59 16.15 -14.02
N GLN A 6 -1.03 17.34 -13.59
CA GLN A 6 -0.30 18.16 -12.62
C GLN A 6 -0.18 17.49 -11.24
N ALA A 7 -1.18 16.69 -10.86
CA ALA A 7 -1.13 15.83 -9.66
C ALA A 7 -0.28 14.56 -9.86
N GLY A 8 0.43 14.42 -10.98
CA GLY A 8 1.34 13.32 -11.25
C GLY A 8 0.67 12.05 -11.80
N TRP A 9 -0.58 12.13 -12.24
CA TRP A 9 -1.23 10.99 -12.91
C TRP A 9 -0.64 10.76 -14.30
N THR A 10 -0.52 9.49 -14.68
CA THR A 10 -0.13 9.08 -16.03
C THR A 10 -1.34 8.92 -16.95
N ILE A 11 -1.11 8.73 -18.26
CA ILE A 11 -2.19 8.40 -19.21
C ILE A 11 -2.89 7.09 -18.81
N SER A 12 -2.12 6.10 -18.34
CA SER A 12 -2.66 4.82 -17.88
C SER A 12 -3.57 5.01 -16.66
N ASP A 13 -3.23 5.92 -15.75
CA ASP A 13 -4.09 6.25 -14.60
C ASP A 13 -5.40 6.91 -15.04
N ILE A 14 -5.36 7.78 -16.05
CA ILE A 14 -6.56 8.38 -16.62
C ILE A 14 -7.45 7.33 -17.26
N GLN A 15 -6.89 6.41 -18.06
CA GLN A 15 -7.64 5.29 -18.64
C GLN A 15 -8.27 4.44 -17.54
N HIS A 16 -7.50 4.06 -16.52
CA HIS A 16 -8.00 3.32 -15.39
C HIS A 16 -9.18 4.03 -14.70
N ALA A 17 -9.09 5.35 -14.49
CA ALA A 17 -10.17 6.13 -13.89
C ALA A 17 -11.43 6.26 -14.76
N LEU A 18 -11.29 6.15 -16.09
CA LEU A 18 -12.43 6.10 -17.01
C LEU A 18 -13.09 4.73 -17.06
N ASP A 19 -12.36 3.66 -16.73
CA ASP A 19 -12.86 2.29 -16.76
C ASP A 19 -13.36 1.81 -15.39
N TRP A 20 -12.81 2.35 -14.30
CA TRP A 20 -13.07 1.91 -12.92
C TRP A 20 -13.57 3.03 -12.03
N ARG A 21 -14.38 2.66 -11.04
CA ARG A 21 -14.95 3.54 -10.01
C ARG A 21 -14.09 3.50 -8.75
N THR A 22 -14.14 4.59 -7.99
CA THR A 22 -13.54 4.66 -6.64
C THR A 22 -14.40 3.98 -5.58
N THR A 23 -15.70 3.81 -5.85
CA THR A 23 -16.66 3.12 -4.98
C THR A 23 -17.60 2.30 -5.87
N PRO A 24 -17.96 1.07 -5.49
CA PRO A 24 -18.91 0.26 -6.27
C PRO A 24 -20.20 1.03 -6.54
N GLY A 25 -20.67 0.98 -7.78
CA GLY A 25 -21.92 1.63 -8.18
C GLY A 25 -23.16 0.89 -7.68
N LEU A 26 -24.33 1.36 -8.11
CA LEU A 26 -25.58 0.62 -7.93
C LEU A 26 -25.40 -0.80 -8.49
N HIS A 27 -25.69 -1.82 -7.69
CA HIS A 27 -25.42 -3.25 -7.95
C HIS A 27 -23.97 -3.74 -7.74
N GLY A 28 -23.13 -2.98 -7.02
CA GLY A 28 -21.80 -3.43 -6.64
C GLY A 28 -20.79 -3.50 -7.79
N ARG A 29 -21.12 -2.95 -8.97
CA ARG A 29 -20.19 -2.92 -10.10
C ARG A 29 -19.05 -1.94 -9.84
N GLU A 30 -17.83 -2.44 -9.92
CA GLU A 30 -16.61 -1.65 -9.75
C GLU A 30 -16.17 -0.93 -11.04
N SER A 31 -16.61 -1.42 -12.20
CA SER A 31 -16.32 -0.81 -13.49
C SER A 31 -17.45 0.10 -14.00
N TRP A 32 -17.07 1.00 -14.89
CA TRP A 32 -18.01 1.73 -15.72
C TRP A 32 -18.48 0.88 -16.89
N GLY A 33 -19.67 1.20 -17.42
CA GLY A 33 -20.05 0.76 -18.76
C GLY A 33 -19.23 1.49 -19.83
N PRO A 34 -19.41 1.12 -21.12
CA PRO A 34 -18.79 1.84 -22.22
C PRO A 34 -19.14 3.34 -22.19
N LEU A 35 -18.25 4.17 -22.72
CA LEU A 35 -18.57 5.59 -22.92
C LEU A 35 -19.69 5.74 -23.98
N PRO A 36 -20.45 6.85 -23.94
CA PRO A 36 -21.47 7.12 -24.95
C PRO A 36 -20.87 7.03 -26.36
N GLN A 37 -21.51 6.25 -27.22
CA GLN A 37 -21.18 6.11 -28.64
C GLN A 37 -21.96 7.17 -29.45
N HIS A 38 -21.47 7.54 -30.63
CA HIS A 38 -22.20 8.46 -31.51
C HIS A 38 -23.26 7.70 -32.29
N ASP A 39 -24.54 8.02 -32.07
CA ASP A 39 -25.61 7.61 -32.95
C ASP A 39 -25.71 8.60 -34.12
N ARG A 40 -25.23 8.19 -35.30
CA ARG A 40 -25.18 9.06 -36.48
C ARG A 40 -26.56 9.34 -37.07
N GLU A 41 -27.54 8.50 -36.79
CA GLU A 41 -28.89 8.60 -37.37
C GLU A 41 -29.76 9.56 -36.57
N ASN A 42 -29.61 9.55 -35.24
CA ASN A 42 -30.52 10.27 -34.34
C ASN A 42 -29.84 11.39 -33.53
N GLN A 43 -28.52 11.58 -33.66
CA GLN A 43 -27.77 12.53 -32.84
C GLN A 43 -26.82 13.41 -33.66
N SER A 44 -26.91 14.73 -33.44
CA SER A 44 -25.88 15.67 -33.90
C SER A 44 -24.52 15.34 -33.30
N TYR A 45 -23.46 15.47 -34.10
CA TYR A 45 -22.09 15.29 -33.63
C TYR A 45 -21.75 16.21 -32.43
N ILE A 46 -22.28 17.44 -32.42
CA ILE A 46 -22.05 18.39 -31.33
C ILE A 46 -22.66 17.87 -30.02
N ASP A 47 -23.86 17.32 -30.08
CA ASP A 47 -24.55 16.78 -28.89
C ASP A 47 -23.90 15.49 -28.40
N HIS A 48 -23.42 14.65 -29.32
CA HIS A 48 -22.56 13.53 -28.97
C HIS A 48 -21.31 13.98 -28.21
N CYS A 49 -20.57 14.96 -28.74
CA CYS A 49 -19.36 15.48 -28.09
C CYS A 49 -19.65 16.08 -26.70
N ARG A 50 -20.79 16.77 -26.54
CA ARG A 50 -21.24 17.30 -25.24
C ARG A 50 -21.51 16.16 -24.25
N GLY A 51 -22.24 15.13 -24.66
CA GLY A 51 -22.53 13.95 -23.83
C GLY A 51 -21.27 13.19 -23.44
N LEU A 52 -20.37 12.93 -24.40
CA LEU A 52 -19.09 12.28 -24.17
C LEU A 52 -18.24 13.08 -23.17
N ARG A 53 -18.13 14.40 -23.36
CA ARG A 53 -17.39 15.28 -22.45
C ARG A 53 -17.98 15.24 -21.04
N ALA A 54 -19.30 15.31 -20.91
CA ALA A 54 -19.97 15.23 -19.61
C ALA A 54 -19.70 13.89 -18.91
N ALA A 55 -19.76 12.77 -19.64
CA ALA A 55 -19.44 11.44 -19.11
C ALA A 55 -17.99 11.34 -18.63
N ILE A 56 -17.02 11.80 -19.44
CA ILE A 56 -15.59 11.82 -19.08
C ILE A 56 -15.37 12.66 -17.82
N LEU A 57 -15.95 13.85 -17.74
CA LEU A 57 -15.80 14.73 -16.58
C LEU A 57 -16.42 14.12 -15.32
N HIS A 58 -17.60 13.51 -15.44
CA HIS A 58 -18.25 12.84 -14.32
C HIS A 58 -17.37 11.71 -13.75
N ARG A 59 -16.86 10.83 -14.63
CA ARG A 59 -16.00 9.72 -14.20
C ARG A 59 -14.72 10.23 -13.53
N LEU A 60 -14.07 11.23 -14.09
CA LEU A 60 -12.86 11.82 -13.48
C LEU A 60 -13.14 12.53 -12.15
N ASN A 61 -14.29 13.20 -12.01
CA ASN A 61 -14.63 13.90 -10.77
C ASN A 61 -14.85 12.95 -9.58
N LEU A 62 -15.18 11.68 -9.82
CA LEU A 62 -15.25 10.66 -8.76
C LEU A 62 -13.89 10.29 -8.18
N TRP A 63 -12.81 10.68 -8.84
CA TRP A 63 -11.43 10.54 -8.35
C TRP A 63 -10.93 11.81 -7.68
N ARG A 64 -11.86 12.67 -7.26
CA ARG A 64 -11.60 13.77 -6.33
C ARG A 64 -12.16 13.42 -4.96
N THR A 65 -11.50 13.91 -3.92
CA THR A 65 -12.01 13.88 -2.56
C THR A 65 -13.24 14.78 -2.42
N THR A 66 -13.95 14.67 -1.29
CA THR A 66 -15.05 15.57 -0.94
C THR A 66 -14.61 17.04 -0.86
N THR A 67 -13.33 17.29 -0.56
CA THR A 67 -12.72 18.64 -0.55
C THR A 67 -12.29 19.12 -1.94
N GLY A 68 -12.41 18.28 -2.97
CA GLY A 68 -12.10 18.62 -4.36
C GLY A 68 -10.64 18.35 -4.79
N GLU A 69 -9.82 17.82 -3.88
CA GLU A 69 -8.43 17.41 -4.17
C GLU A 69 -8.40 16.14 -5.01
N ILE A 70 -7.38 15.99 -5.85
CA ILE A 70 -7.23 14.79 -6.67
C ILE A 70 -6.68 13.66 -5.82
N MET A 71 -7.36 12.51 -5.83
CA MET A 71 -6.92 11.32 -5.12
C MET A 71 -5.62 10.75 -5.71
N LEU A 72 -4.88 9.99 -4.92
CA LEU A 72 -3.73 9.24 -5.42
C LEU A 72 -4.16 8.25 -6.50
N SER A 73 -3.42 8.24 -7.61
CA SER A 73 -3.66 7.32 -8.71
C SER A 73 -3.32 5.87 -8.34
N LYS A 74 -3.72 4.91 -9.18
CA LYS A 74 -3.38 3.50 -8.99
C LYS A 74 -1.86 3.28 -9.01
N SER A 75 -1.16 3.89 -9.96
CA SER A 75 0.30 3.79 -10.06
C SER A 75 1.01 4.40 -8.85
N GLN A 76 0.53 5.55 -8.35
CA GLN A 76 1.07 6.23 -7.17
C GLN A 76 0.88 5.40 -5.89
N ARG A 77 -0.30 4.79 -5.71
CA ARG A 77 -0.56 3.88 -4.58
C ARG A 77 0.38 2.67 -4.63
N ALA A 78 0.53 2.03 -5.79
CA ALA A 78 1.45 0.90 -5.94
C ALA A 78 2.91 1.29 -5.65
N ALA A 79 3.34 2.48 -6.08
CA ALA A 79 4.68 2.99 -5.79
C ALA A 79 4.89 3.26 -4.29
N ALA A 80 3.88 3.81 -3.61
CA ALA A 80 3.90 4.03 -2.17
C ALA A 80 3.98 2.70 -1.40
N GLU A 81 3.15 1.71 -1.76
CA GLU A 81 3.17 0.36 -1.18
C GLU A 81 4.53 -0.32 -1.37
N SER A 82 5.09 -0.27 -2.58
CA SER A 82 6.44 -0.80 -2.87
C SER A 82 7.52 -0.13 -2.03
N THR A 83 7.41 1.19 -1.83
CA THR A 83 8.37 1.94 -1.01
C THR A 83 8.25 1.57 0.47
N GLN A 84 7.03 1.41 0.97
CA GLN A 84 6.77 0.94 2.33
C GLN A 84 7.28 -0.49 2.54
N ALA A 85 7.04 -1.40 1.59
CA ALA A 85 7.55 -2.77 1.65
C ALA A 85 9.09 -2.80 1.70
N ARG A 86 9.76 -2.00 0.86
CA ARG A 86 11.23 -1.87 0.89
C ARG A 86 11.74 -1.30 2.21
N ALA A 87 11.06 -0.31 2.78
CA ALA A 87 11.42 0.24 4.09
C ALA A 87 11.26 -0.80 5.21
N ALA A 88 10.16 -1.57 5.21
CA ALA A 88 9.93 -2.65 6.16
C ALA A 88 10.98 -3.76 6.05
N ALA A 89 11.37 -4.13 4.83
CA ALA A 89 12.44 -5.09 4.59
C ALA A 89 13.79 -4.61 5.15
N ARG A 90 14.16 -3.33 4.93
CA ARG A 90 15.36 -2.73 5.52
C ARG A 90 15.32 -2.74 7.05
N ALA A 91 14.19 -2.37 7.64
CA ALA A 91 14.03 -2.37 9.09
C ALA A 91 14.13 -3.80 9.67
N ALA A 92 13.59 -4.81 8.97
CA ALA A 92 13.73 -6.21 9.36
C ALA A 92 15.19 -6.68 9.31
N ALA A 93 15.89 -6.39 8.21
CA ALA A 93 17.31 -6.70 8.07
C ALA A 93 18.15 -6.06 9.19
N GLN A 94 17.89 -4.81 9.56
CA GLN A 94 18.57 -4.13 10.66
C GLN A 94 18.30 -4.83 12.00
N ARG A 95 17.04 -5.21 12.30
CA ARG A 95 16.71 -5.99 13.51
C ARG A 95 17.45 -7.33 13.54
N HIS A 96 17.54 -8.03 12.40
CA HIS A 96 18.29 -9.27 12.30
C HIS A 96 19.78 -9.06 12.54
N ALA A 97 20.38 -8.00 11.95
CA ALA A 97 21.78 -7.65 12.16
C ALA A 97 22.07 -7.31 13.64
N THR A 98 21.22 -6.53 14.30
CA THR A 98 21.35 -6.21 15.74
C THR A 98 21.27 -7.47 16.59
N ARG A 99 20.29 -8.35 16.34
CA ARG A 99 20.16 -9.63 17.07
C ARG A 99 21.36 -10.53 16.83
N ALA A 100 21.90 -10.57 15.61
CA ALA A 100 23.10 -11.34 15.30
C ALA A 100 24.33 -10.80 16.03
N ALA A 101 24.49 -9.47 16.12
CA ALA A 101 25.59 -8.83 16.84
C ALA A 101 25.53 -9.07 18.37
N GLN A 102 24.33 -9.14 18.94
CA GLN A 102 24.14 -9.41 20.38
C GLN A 102 24.26 -10.90 20.73
N ARG A 103 24.16 -11.80 19.74
CA ARG A 103 24.13 -13.26 19.94
C ARG A 103 25.36 -13.83 20.67
N PRO A 104 26.61 -13.42 20.34
CA PRO A 104 27.80 -13.88 21.06
C PRO A 104 27.81 -13.43 22.53
N ALA A 105 27.38 -12.19 22.81
CA ALA A 105 27.30 -11.65 24.17
C ALA A 105 26.25 -12.40 25.01
N HIS A 106 25.10 -12.72 24.44
CA HIS A 106 24.07 -13.52 25.11
C HIS A 106 24.51 -14.97 25.37
N GLN A 107 25.25 -15.59 24.45
CA GLN A 107 25.78 -16.94 24.65
C GLN A 107 26.82 -16.99 25.78
N SER A 108 27.70 -16.00 25.85
CA SER A 108 28.67 -15.87 26.96
C SER A 108 27.97 -15.67 28.30
N ALA A 109 27.01 -14.73 28.40
CA ALA A 109 26.26 -14.49 29.62
C ALA A 109 25.46 -15.72 30.08
N ALA A 110 24.84 -16.46 29.16
CA ALA A 110 24.12 -17.69 29.46
C ALA A 110 25.06 -18.81 29.96
N ALA A 111 26.24 -18.96 29.36
CA ALA A 111 27.23 -19.95 29.81
C ALA A 111 27.74 -19.64 31.23
N THR A 112 28.02 -18.36 31.53
CA THR A 112 28.43 -17.92 32.87
C THR A 112 27.32 -18.14 33.89
N GLY A 113 26.08 -17.75 33.59
CA GLY A 113 24.93 -17.98 34.47
C GLY A 113 24.71 -19.48 34.76
N ALA A 114 24.81 -20.34 33.75
CA ALA A 114 24.69 -21.78 33.91
C ALA A 114 25.85 -22.39 34.73
N ALA A 115 27.06 -21.83 34.64
CA ALA A 115 28.18 -22.25 35.47
C ALA A 115 27.95 -21.88 36.95
N MET A 116 27.49 -20.65 37.22
CA MET A 116 27.17 -20.20 38.59
C MET A 116 26.04 -21.01 39.22
N ALA A 117 24.98 -21.31 38.46
CA ALA A 117 23.88 -22.14 38.94
C ALA A 117 24.33 -23.55 39.32
N ARG A 118 25.19 -24.17 38.50
CA ARG A 118 25.78 -25.49 38.80
C ARG A 118 26.67 -25.46 40.03
N ALA A 119 27.49 -24.42 40.19
CA ALA A 119 28.34 -24.24 41.37
C ALA A 119 27.51 -24.11 42.66
N ALA A 120 26.45 -23.29 42.62
CA ALA A 120 25.54 -23.12 43.77
C ALA A 120 24.81 -24.41 44.14
N LEU A 121 24.37 -25.19 43.14
CA LEU A 121 23.74 -26.50 43.35
C LEU A 121 24.71 -27.52 43.97
N ALA A 122 25.97 -27.57 43.50
CA ALA A 122 26.99 -28.46 44.06
C ALA A 122 27.33 -28.09 45.52
N GLU A 123 27.42 -26.79 45.82
CA GLU A 123 27.64 -26.26 47.16
C GLU A 123 26.50 -26.67 48.12
N ALA A 124 25.24 -26.47 47.72
CA ALA A 124 24.07 -26.86 48.51
C ALA A 124 24.03 -28.37 48.77
N ARG A 125 24.41 -29.18 47.77
CA ARG A 125 24.45 -30.64 47.90
C ARG A 125 25.50 -31.11 48.90
N ARG A 126 26.68 -30.46 48.92
CA ARG A 126 27.75 -30.72 49.88
C ARG A 126 27.34 -30.36 51.31
N ARG A 127 26.64 -29.23 51.50
CA ARG A 127 26.15 -28.80 52.81
C ARG A 127 25.05 -29.70 53.38
N ASN A 128 24.28 -30.38 52.54
CA ASN A 128 23.26 -31.34 52.99
C ASN A 128 23.79 -32.77 53.23
N HIS A 129 25.07 -33.05 52.91
CA HIS A 129 25.70 -34.36 53.14
C HIS A 129 26.70 -34.36 54.31
N ASN A 130 26.93 -33.20 54.94
CA ASN A 130 27.60 -33.05 56.24
C ASN A 130 26.56 -32.80 57.32
#